data_AF-A0A162I6R3-F1
#
_entry.id   AF-A0A162I6R3-F1
#
_cell.length_a   1.000
_cell.length_b   1.000
_cell.length_c   1.000
_cell.angle_alpha   90.00
_cell.angle_beta   90.00
_cell.angle_gamma   90.00
#
_symmetry.space_group_name_H-M   'P 1'
#
loop_
_entity.id
_entity.type
_entity.pdbx_description
1 polymer ?
#
loop_
_entity_poly.entity_id
_entity_poly.type
_entity_poly.pdbx_seq_one_letter_code
_entity_poly.pdbx_strand_id
1 'polypeptide(L)'
;MKYSAAVAAFAAAGAYAQLSTIQSVLSDVSSNIDSLGSAANSFNGNVDSVKSKADSLVASIKKGTTTVSGSQQLDTTAAIGLTDPVQSLTKKGQALADGFKARIADVEKANACGTVRSSLSDINSNSQTLIKAVVGKVPQEVQSIAQQLAGGLTKVLDQAQSDFSEQNCKDSGNSGSSSTAAASQTSAAATSATSAAVTSSAAVTSAATTAGTTLVPIPTPAPGTNGTTGVPPPVTAGAAFMAPAGALVLAVAAALL
;
A
#
# COMPACT_ATOMS: atom_id res chain seq x y z
N MET A 1 -21.94 6.50 -49.89
CA MET A 1 -20.63 6.83 -49.29
C MET A 1 -20.29 5.75 -48.28
N LYS A 2 -19.12 5.13 -48.46
CA LYS A 2 -18.63 3.91 -47.81
C LYS A 2 -17.57 4.30 -46.77
N TYR A 3 -17.91 4.41 -45.48
CA TYR A 3 -16.95 4.47 -44.38
C TYR A 3 -17.57 3.81 -43.15
N SER A 4 -17.51 2.49 -43.08
CA SER A 4 -17.89 1.71 -41.90
C SER A 4 -16.85 0.61 -41.71
N ALA A 5 -16.49 0.37 -40.43
CA ALA A 5 -15.72 -0.77 -39.92
C ALA A 5 -14.17 -0.72 -39.87
N ALA A 6 -13.55 0.36 -39.37
CA ALA A 6 -12.10 0.35 -39.06
C ALA A 6 -11.69 0.82 -37.64
N VAL A 7 -12.63 1.14 -36.74
CA VAL A 7 -12.30 1.61 -35.38
C VAL A 7 -12.93 0.69 -34.34
N ALA A 8 -12.44 -0.54 -34.22
CA ALA A 8 -12.83 -1.46 -33.13
C ALA A 8 -11.69 -2.39 -32.66
N ALA A 9 -10.43 -2.14 -33.05
CA ALA A 9 -9.30 -3.01 -32.70
C ALA A 9 -8.37 -2.46 -31.59
N PHE A 10 -8.55 -1.22 -31.12
CA PHE A 10 -7.63 -0.61 -30.13
C PHE A 10 -8.02 -0.84 -28.66
N ALA A 11 -9.23 -1.31 -28.37
CA ALA A 11 -9.67 -1.54 -26.99
C ALA A 11 -8.96 -2.73 -26.33
N ALA A 12 -8.70 -3.81 -27.09
CA ALA A 12 -8.02 -5.00 -26.57
C ALA A 12 -6.54 -4.73 -26.25
N ALA A 13 -5.82 -4.01 -27.13
CA ALA A 13 -4.41 -3.66 -26.89
C ALA A 13 -4.22 -2.78 -25.65
N GLY A 14 -5.20 -1.89 -25.36
CA GLY A 14 -5.20 -1.06 -24.17
C GLY A 14 -5.27 -1.87 -22.87
N ALA A 15 -6.16 -2.87 -22.78
CA ALA A 15 -6.33 -3.66 -21.57
C ALA A 15 -5.08 -4.46 -21.17
N TYR A 16 -4.40 -5.07 -22.16
CA TYR A 16 -3.15 -5.81 -21.91
C TYR A 16 -2.01 -4.90 -21.42
N ALA A 17 -1.88 -3.69 -21.98
CA ALA A 17 -0.87 -2.72 -21.54
C ALA A 17 -1.12 -2.21 -20.11
N GLN A 18 -2.39 -2.13 -19.68
CA GLN A 18 -2.71 -1.76 -18.30
C GLN A 18 -2.35 -2.89 -17.32
N LEU A 19 -2.63 -4.15 -17.68
CA LEU A 19 -2.28 -5.30 -16.85
C LEU A 19 -0.77 -5.36 -16.60
N SER A 20 0.06 -5.23 -17.64
CA SER A 20 1.52 -5.22 -17.49
C SER A 20 2.01 -4.06 -16.62
N THR A 21 1.37 -2.90 -16.73
CA THR A 21 1.70 -1.73 -15.90
C THR A 21 1.42 -2.00 -14.43
N ILE A 22 0.25 -2.58 -14.10
CA ILE A 22 -0.14 -2.90 -12.72
C ILE A 22 0.73 -4.02 -12.16
N GLN A 23 1.03 -5.05 -12.96
CA GLN A 23 1.97 -6.11 -12.58
C GLN A 23 3.38 -5.58 -12.31
N SER A 24 3.87 -4.63 -13.12
CA SER A 24 5.16 -3.97 -12.87
C SER A 24 5.16 -3.23 -11.53
N VAL A 25 4.09 -2.48 -11.23
CA VAL A 25 3.91 -1.81 -9.93
C VAL A 25 3.93 -2.82 -8.78
N LEU A 26 3.18 -3.92 -8.89
CA LEU A 26 3.17 -4.98 -7.87
C LEU A 26 4.54 -5.62 -7.68
N SER A 27 5.29 -5.83 -8.77
CA SER A 27 6.65 -6.35 -8.74
C SER A 27 7.62 -5.37 -8.08
N ASP A 28 7.52 -4.07 -8.38
CA ASP A 28 8.33 -3.03 -7.75
C ASP A 28 8.06 -2.97 -6.24
N VAL A 29 6.78 -3.00 -5.83
CA VAL A 29 6.41 -3.04 -4.41
C VAL A 29 6.93 -4.31 -3.75
N SER A 30 6.79 -5.47 -4.40
CA SER A 30 7.32 -6.75 -3.92
C SER A 30 8.83 -6.69 -3.69
N SER A 31 9.60 -6.17 -4.65
CA SER A 31 11.05 -6.03 -4.53
C SER A 31 11.45 -5.09 -3.39
N ASN A 32 10.67 -4.04 -3.14
CA ASN A 32 10.91 -3.13 -2.02
C ASN A 32 10.56 -3.78 -0.67
N ILE A 33 9.53 -4.63 -0.61
CA ILE A 33 9.23 -5.44 0.59
C ILE A 33 10.37 -6.41 0.89
N ASP A 34 10.91 -7.11 -0.12
CA ASP A 34 12.05 -8.02 0.07
C ASP A 34 13.31 -7.27 0.54
N SER A 35 13.55 -6.08 -0.01
CA SER A 35 14.68 -5.23 0.39
C SER A 35 14.53 -4.74 1.83
N LEU A 36 13.32 -4.35 2.23
CA LEU A 36 13.01 -3.96 3.60
C LEU A 36 13.13 -5.15 4.56
N GLY A 37 12.64 -6.33 4.17
CA GLY A 37 12.75 -7.55 4.97
C GLY A 37 14.20 -7.98 5.17
N SER A 38 15.02 -7.86 4.12
CA SER A 38 16.46 -8.13 4.21
C SER A 38 17.17 -7.13 5.15
N ALA A 39 16.81 -5.85 5.08
CA ALA A 39 17.34 -4.82 5.97
C ALA A 39 16.91 -5.03 7.43
N ALA A 40 15.64 -5.40 7.66
CA ALA A 40 15.12 -5.73 8.99
C ALA A 40 15.80 -6.98 9.56
N ASN A 41 15.99 -8.02 8.75
CA ASN A 41 16.65 -9.24 9.21
C ASN A 41 18.15 -9.04 9.50
N SER A 42 18.79 -8.11 8.78
CA SER A 42 20.20 -7.73 8.98
C SER A 42 20.37 -6.57 9.98
N PHE A 43 19.30 -6.22 10.71
CA PHE A 43 19.34 -5.11 11.64
C PHE A 43 20.36 -5.36 12.75
N ASN A 44 21.34 -4.47 12.85
CA ASN A 44 22.42 -4.53 13.84
C ASN A 44 22.48 -3.21 14.65
N GLY A 45 21.33 -2.59 14.91
CA GLY A 45 21.21 -1.31 15.61
C GLY A 45 21.16 -0.07 14.72
N ASN A 46 21.33 -0.20 13.40
CA ASN A 46 21.21 0.91 12.45
C ASN A 46 19.77 1.04 11.94
N VAL A 47 19.02 2.02 12.48
CA VAL A 47 17.63 2.29 12.07
C VAL A 47 17.54 2.95 10.71
N ASP A 48 18.55 3.72 10.29
CA ASP A 48 18.52 4.48 9.05
C ASP A 48 18.42 3.59 7.81
N SER A 49 19.08 2.42 7.83
CA SER A 49 19.01 1.46 6.74
C SER A 49 17.60 0.90 6.58
N VAL A 50 16.96 0.51 7.68
CA VAL A 50 15.58 0.02 7.68
C VAL A 50 14.61 1.13 7.26
N LYS A 51 14.78 2.33 7.82
CA LYS A 51 13.97 3.51 7.49
C LYS A 51 14.08 3.88 6.01
N SER A 52 15.28 3.93 5.45
CA SER A 52 15.50 4.26 4.03
C SER A 52 14.79 3.28 3.10
N LYS A 53 14.80 1.98 3.43
CA LYS A 53 14.06 0.96 2.67
C LYS A 53 12.55 1.08 2.86
N ALA A 54 12.09 1.44 4.06
CA ALA A 54 10.68 1.70 4.32
C ALA A 54 10.18 2.93 3.54
N ASP A 55 10.95 4.01 3.53
CA ASP A 55 10.63 5.23 2.78
C ASP A 55 10.60 4.95 1.26
N SER A 56 11.52 4.12 0.76
CA SER A 56 11.53 3.65 -0.64
C SER A 56 10.29 2.82 -0.97
N LEU A 57 9.89 1.91 -0.07
CA LEU A 57 8.65 1.14 -0.21
C LEU A 57 7.42 2.05 -0.25
N VAL A 58 7.32 3.02 0.67
CA VAL A 58 6.22 3.99 0.70
C VAL A 58 6.18 4.80 -0.61
N ALA A 59 7.33 5.24 -1.12
CA ALA A 59 7.39 5.95 -2.40
C ALA A 59 6.90 5.10 -3.58
N SER A 60 7.32 3.82 -3.62
CA SER A 60 6.85 2.84 -4.62
C SER A 60 5.34 2.60 -4.53
N ILE A 61 4.79 2.46 -3.32
CA ILE A 61 3.34 2.29 -3.11
C ILE A 61 2.58 3.54 -3.57
N LYS A 62 3.05 4.75 -3.24
CA LYS A 62 2.44 6.01 -3.70
C LYS A 62 2.46 6.14 -5.22
N LYS A 63 3.61 5.89 -5.84
CA LYS A 63 3.77 5.87 -7.30
C LYS A 63 2.80 4.87 -7.92
N GLY A 64 2.77 3.65 -7.39
CA GLY A 64 1.86 2.60 -7.80
C GLY A 64 0.39 3.00 -7.69
N THR A 65 0.01 3.65 -6.60
CA THR A 65 -1.35 4.15 -6.37
C THR A 65 -1.75 5.16 -7.44
N THR A 66 -0.88 6.12 -7.75
CA THR A 66 -1.11 7.11 -8.82
C THR A 66 -1.26 6.43 -10.18
N THR A 67 -0.36 5.49 -10.50
CA THR A 67 -0.40 4.73 -11.77
C THR A 67 -1.69 3.93 -11.90
N VAL A 68 -2.05 3.15 -10.88
CA VAL A 68 -3.28 2.34 -10.87
C VAL A 68 -4.52 3.23 -10.96
N SER A 69 -4.56 4.34 -10.19
CA SER A 69 -5.70 5.26 -10.20
C SER A 69 -5.91 5.94 -11.56
N GLY A 70 -4.83 6.24 -12.27
CA GLY A 70 -4.87 6.77 -13.64
C GLY A 70 -5.14 5.72 -14.73
N SER A 71 -5.09 4.43 -14.40
CA SER A 71 -5.33 3.33 -15.35
C SER A 71 -6.81 3.17 -15.66
N GLN A 72 -7.15 2.49 -16.77
CA GLN A 72 -8.55 2.14 -17.07
C GLN A 72 -9.04 0.98 -16.19
N GLN A 73 -10.35 0.71 -16.18
CA GLN A 73 -10.90 -0.50 -15.57
C GLN A 73 -10.26 -1.74 -16.19
N LEU A 74 -9.98 -2.72 -15.34
CA LEU A 74 -9.50 -4.03 -15.73
C LEU A 74 -10.66 -4.86 -16.27
N ASP A 75 -10.41 -5.61 -17.33
CA ASP A 75 -11.30 -6.69 -17.73
C ASP A 75 -11.18 -7.87 -16.74
N THR A 76 -12.21 -8.70 -16.65
CA THR A 76 -12.26 -9.89 -15.79
C THR A 76 -11.04 -10.81 -16.00
N THR A 77 -10.60 -10.97 -17.26
CA THR A 77 -9.42 -11.79 -17.59
C THR A 77 -8.13 -11.21 -17.00
N ALA A 78 -7.98 -9.89 -17.08
CA ALA A 78 -6.83 -9.19 -16.54
C ALA A 78 -6.83 -9.22 -15.00
N ALA A 79 -8.00 -9.12 -14.37
CA ALA A 79 -8.14 -9.24 -12.93
C ALA A 79 -7.71 -10.63 -12.40
N ILE A 80 -8.03 -11.71 -13.14
CA ILE A 80 -7.58 -13.07 -12.77
C ILE A 80 -6.05 -13.15 -12.73
N GLY A 81 -5.37 -12.53 -13.71
CA GLY A 81 -3.90 -12.47 -13.78
C GLY A 81 -3.21 -11.66 -12.68
N LEU A 82 -3.96 -11.00 -11.79
CA LEU A 82 -3.43 -10.31 -10.62
C LEU A 82 -3.49 -11.15 -9.34
N THR A 83 -4.21 -12.28 -9.35
CA THR A 83 -4.43 -13.09 -8.14
C THR A 83 -3.11 -13.62 -7.56
N ASP A 84 -2.26 -14.22 -8.40
CA ASP A 84 -0.95 -14.75 -8.00
C ASP A 84 0.02 -13.69 -7.46
N PRO A 85 0.26 -12.55 -8.16
CA PRO A 85 1.16 -11.52 -7.63
C PRO A 85 0.63 -10.90 -6.34
N VAL A 86 -0.70 -10.75 -6.17
CA VAL A 86 -1.27 -10.27 -4.90
C VAL A 86 -1.07 -11.27 -3.78
N GLN A 87 -1.31 -12.57 -3.99
CA GLN A 87 -1.05 -13.59 -2.98
C GLN A 87 0.44 -13.67 -2.60
N SER A 88 1.33 -13.53 -3.58
CA SER A 88 2.77 -13.46 -3.35
C SER A 88 3.13 -12.26 -2.47
N LEU A 89 2.53 -11.10 -2.75
CA LEU A 89 2.71 -9.88 -1.95
C LEU A 89 2.20 -10.05 -0.52
N THR A 90 1.04 -10.69 -0.33
CA THR A 90 0.51 -11.02 1.00
C THR A 90 1.46 -11.91 1.79
N LYS A 91 2.01 -12.97 1.18
CA LYS A 91 2.99 -13.85 1.82
C LYS A 91 4.27 -13.10 2.19
N LYS A 92 4.78 -12.23 1.31
CA LYS A 92 5.95 -11.39 1.58
C LYS A 92 5.68 -10.38 2.70
N GLY A 93 4.50 -9.76 2.71
CA GLY A 93 4.06 -8.90 3.80
C GLY A 93 4.01 -9.64 5.14
N GLN A 94 3.54 -10.89 5.14
CA GLN A 94 3.53 -11.73 6.34
C GLN A 94 4.94 -12.06 6.82
N ALA A 95 5.82 -12.52 5.93
CA ALA A 95 7.22 -12.78 6.25
C ALA A 95 7.94 -11.52 6.76
N LEU A 96 7.62 -10.36 6.18
CA LEU A 96 8.14 -9.07 6.64
C LEU A 96 7.67 -8.76 8.07
N ALA A 97 6.37 -8.89 8.35
CA ALA A 97 5.82 -8.67 9.68
C ALA A 97 6.43 -9.61 10.73
N ASP A 98 6.56 -10.90 10.39
CA ASP A 98 7.21 -11.90 11.26
C ASP A 98 8.68 -11.57 11.50
N GLY A 99 9.40 -11.12 10.45
CA GLY A 99 10.79 -10.68 10.54
C GLY A 99 10.96 -9.47 11.45
N PHE A 100 10.08 -8.46 11.34
CA PHE A 100 10.07 -7.32 12.25
C PHE A 100 9.75 -7.74 13.69
N LYS A 101 8.74 -8.60 13.88
CA LYS A 101 8.35 -9.12 15.20
C LYS A 101 9.53 -9.82 15.90
N ALA A 102 10.30 -10.62 15.17
CA ALA A 102 11.49 -11.29 15.70
C ALA A 102 12.60 -10.31 16.12
N ARG A 103 12.57 -9.06 15.64
CA ARG A 103 13.57 -8.02 15.88
C ARG A 103 13.13 -6.94 16.85
N ILE A 104 11.95 -7.06 17.48
CA ILE A 104 11.45 -6.08 18.46
C ILE A 104 12.51 -5.80 19.52
N ALA A 105 13.08 -6.83 20.14
CA ALA A 105 14.10 -6.66 21.18
C ALA A 105 15.37 -5.92 20.70
N ASP A 106 15.75 -6.06 19.44
CA ASP A 106 16.89 -5.35 18.87
C ASP A 106 16.53 -3.87 18.62
N VAL A 107 15.31 -3.61 18.13
CA VAL A 107 14.77 -2.26 17.91
C VAL A 107 14.62 -1.50 19.24
N GLU A 108 14.16 -2.18 20.30
CA GLU A 108 14.07 -1.61 21.65
C GLU A 108 15.44 -1.18 22.18
N LYS A 109 16.47 -2.04 22.02
CA LYS A 109 17.85 -1.72 22.41
C LYS A 109 18.41 -0.53 21.63
N ALA A 110 18.00 -0.39 20.37
CA ALA A 110 18.38 0.73 19.51
C ALA A 110 17.58 2.02 19.78
N ASN A 111 16.60 2.00 20.71
CA ASN A 111 15.68 3.11 20.97
C ASN A 111 14.97 3.62 19.71
N ALA A 112 14.58 2.68 18.84
CA ALA A 112 14.01 2.95 17.53
C ALA A 112 12.52 2.56 17.41
N CYS A 113 11.84 2.22 18.51
CA CYS A 113 10.44 1.77 18.47
C CYS A 113 9.52 2.84 17.87
N GLY A 114 9.71 4.11 18.23
CA GLY A 114 8.94 5.23 17.67
C GLY A 114 9.09 5.38 16.16
N THR A 115 10.34 5.29 15.65
CA THR A 115 10.63 5.38 14.22
C THR A 115 10.02 4.23 13.44
N VAL A 116 10.19 2.99 13.91
CA VAL A 116 9.63 1.80 13.25
C VAL A 116 8.10 1.85 13.26
N ARG A 117 7.49 2.26 14.36
CA ARG A 117 6.03 2.44 14.46
C ARG A 117 5.51 3.47 13.47
N SER A 118 6.19 4.62 13.33
CA SER A 118 5.82 5.64 12.34
C SER A 118 5.92 5.10 10.91
N SER A 119 7.02 4.43 10.57
CA SER A 119 7.20 3.84 9.24
C SER A 119 6.17 2.75 8.93
N LEU A 120 5.82 1.89 9.90
CA LEU A 120 4.76 0.90 9.73
C LEU A 120 3.39 1.55 9.53
N SER A 121 3.11 2.67 10.21
CA SER A 121 1.90 3.45 10.00
C SER A 121 1.80 4.03 8.60
N ASP A 122 2.89 4.62 8.11
CA ASP A 122 2.96 5.13 6.74
C ASP A 122 2.76 4.00 5.72
N ILE A 123 3.45 2.87 5.89
CA ILE A 123 3.30 1.71 5.00
C ILE A 123 1.84 1.20 5.01
N ASN A 124 1.22 1.05 6.19
CA ASN A 124 -0.16 0.57 6.32
C ASN A 124 -1.13 1.53 5.60
N SER A 125 -1.09 2.82 5.91
CA SER A 125 -1.96 3.84 5.32
C SER A 125 -1.84 3.94 3.80
N ASN A 126 -0.60 3.95 3.28
CA ASN A 126 -0.36 3.98 1.84
C ASN A 126 -0.78 2.66 1.16
N SER A 127 -0.56 1.51 1.81
CA SER A 127 -0.99 0.20 1.28
C SER A 127 -2.50 0.11 1.17
N GLN A 128 -3.25 0.59 2.18
CA GLN A 128 -4.72 0.65 2.12
C GLN A 128 -5.21 1.53 0.97
N THR A 129 -4.50 2.62 0.68
CA THR A 129 -4.85 3.52 -0.43
C THR A 129 -4.61 2.82 -1.78
N LEU A 130 -3.48 2.13 -1.94
CA LEU A 130 -3.20 1.31 -3.12
C LEU A 130 -4.25 0.20 -3.30
N ILE A 131 -4.58 -0.52 -2.23
CA ILE A 131 -5.63 -1.55 -2.22
C ILE A 131 -6.95 -0.99 -2.73
N LYS A 132 -7.41 0.15 -2.19
CA LYS A 132 -8.65 0.80 -2.62
C LYS A 132 -8.60 1.20 -4.09
N ALA A 133 -7.47 1.73 -4.55
CA ALA A 133 -7.26 2.06 -5.96
C ALA A 133 -7.37 0.81 -6.85
N VAL A 134 -6.71 -0.30 -6.48
CA VAL A 134 -6.78 -1.56 -7.23
C VAL A 134 -8.20 -2.12 -7.23
N VAL A 135 -8.87 -2.22 -6.08
CA VAL A 135 -10.26 -2.72 -5.98
C VAL A 135 -11.22 -1.85 -6.81
N GLY A 136 -10.99 -0.54 -6.86
CA GLY A 136 -11.77 0.38 -7.70
C GLY A 136 -11.56 0.20 -9.21
N LYS A 137 -10.48 -0.48 -9.64
CA LYS A 137 -10.23 -0.84 -11.04
C LYS A 137 -10.69 -2.25 -11.41
N VAL A 138 -11.03 -3.07 -10.42
CA VAL A 138 -11.50 -4.44 -10.59
C VAL A 138 -13.03 -4.45 -10.81
N PRO A 139 -13.56 -5.22 -11.78
CA PRO A 139 -15.00 -5.29 -12.03
C PRO A 139 -15.75 -5.91 -10.85
N GLN A 140 -17.02 -5.53 -10.69
CA GLN A 140 -17.82 -5.84 -9.49
C GLN A 140 -17.90 -7.35 -9.17
N GLU A 141 -17.87 -8.19 -10.21
CA GLU A 141 -17.92 -9.65 -10.10
C GLU A 141 -16.74 -10.26 -9.33
N VAL A 142 -15.58 -9.62 -9.38
CA VAL A 142 -14.32 -10.08 -8.75
C VAL A 142 -13.86 -9.18 -7.60
N GLN A 143 -14.59 -8.09 -7.30
CA GLN A 143 -14.27 -7.20 -6.19
C GLN A 143 -14.26 -7.91 -4.83
N SER A 144 -15.17 -8.87 -4.60
CA SER A 144 -15.22 -9.61 -3.33
C SER A 144 -13.94 -10.43 -3.10
N ILE A 145 -13.41 -11.06 -4.16
CA ILE A 145 -12.14 -11.79 -4.10
C ILE A 145 -10.98 -10.82 -3.82
N ALA A 146 -10.93 -9.70 -4.54
CA ALA A 146 -9.91 -8.67 -4.32
C ALA A 146 -9.95 -8.13 -2.88
N GLN A 147 -11.14 -7.88 -2.33
CA GLN A 147 -11.34 -7.46 -0.94
C GLN A 147 -10.89 -8.53 0.06
N GLN A 148 -11.15 -9.81 -0.21
CA GLN A 148 -10.71 -10.90 0.65
C GLN A 148 -9.18 -11.00 0.70
N LEU A 149 -8.51 -10.94 -0.46
CA LEU A 149 -7.04 -10.95 -0.55
C LEU A 149 -6.43 -9.72 0.13
N ALA A 150 -7.01 -8.55 -0.15
CA ALA A 150 -6.61 -7.30 0.50
C ALA A 150 -6.81 -7.34 2.02
N GLY A 151 -7.91 -7.92 2.50
CA GLY A 151 -8.18 -8.09 3.92
C GLY A 151 -7.11 -8.91 4.64
N GLY A 152 -6.56 -9.94 3.97
CA GLY A 152 -5.42 -10.69 4.48
C GLY A 152 -4.17 -9.82 4.66
N LEU A 153 -3.83 -9.00 3.66
CA LEU A 153 -2.70 -8.08 3.74
C LEU A 153 -2.91 -7.00 4.80
N THR A 154 -4.10 -6.39 4.87
CA THR A 154 -4.45 -5.39 5.89
C THR A 154 -4.30 -5.97 7.28
N LYS A 155 -4.79 -7.19 7.52
CA LYS A 155 -4.66 -7.86 8.82
C LYS A 155 -3.20 -8.08 9.23
N VAL A 156 -2.35 -8.46 8.30
CA VAL A 156 -0.90 -8.61 8.54
C VAL A 156 -0.27 -7.26 8.91
N LEU A 157 -0.60 -6.20 8.18
CA LEU A 157 -0.08 -4.85 8.45
C LEU A 157 -0.58 -4.30 9.79
N ASP A 158 -1.85 -4.51 10.12
CA ASP A 158 -2.44 -4.11 11.41
C ASP A 158 -1.79 -4.88 12.57
N GLN A 159 -1.53 -6.17 12.37
CA GLN A 159 -0.82 -6.99 13.35
C GLN A 159 0.62 -6.51 13.54
N ALA A 160 1.34 -6.15 12.47
CA ALA A 160 2.67 -5.55 12.59
C ALA A 160 2.64 -4.23 13.37
N GLN A 161 1.66 -3.35 13.14
CA GLN A 161 1.49 -2.13 13.93
C GLN A 161 1.17 -2.42 15.41
N SER A 162 0.36 -3.44 15.68
CA SER A 162 0.02 -3.88 17.04
C SER A 162 1.24 -4.41 17.78
N ASP A 163 2.04 -5.24 17.10
CA ASP A 163 3.31 -5.79 17.62
C ASP A 163 4.33 -4.67 17.92
N PHE A 164 4.29 -3.55 17.20
CA PHE A 164 5.14 -2.36 17.45
C PHE A 164 4.45 -1.25 18.23
N SER A 165 3.31 -1.52 18.87
CA SER A 165 2.61 -0.54 19.70
C SER A 165 3.47 -0.07 20.88
N GLU A 166 3.07 1.03 21.53
CA GLU A 166 3.73 1.55 22.74
C GLU A 166 3.82 0.55 23.89
N GLN A 167 2.98 -0.47 23.87
CA GLN A 167 2.92 -1.50 24.90
C GLN A 167 3.90 -2.64 24.62
N ASN A 168 4.09 -2.98 23.34
CA ASN A 168 4.86 -4.15 22.89
C ASN A 168 6.29 -3.83 22.43
N CYS A 169 6.57 -2.59 22.05
CA CYS A 169 7.92 -2.11 21.72
C CYS A 169 8.19 -0.84 22.53
N LYS A 170 9.09 -0.95 23.52
CA LYS A 170 9.51 0.15 24.40
C LYS A 170 11.00 0.38 24.29
N ASP A 171 11.37 1.63 24.05
CA ASP A 171 12.77 2.03 23.96
C ASP A 171 13.49 1.73 25.29
N SER A 172 14.61 1.00 25.22
CA SER A 172 15.33 0.48 26.38
C SER A 172 15.93 1.57 27.27
N GLY A 173 16.02 2.80 26.77
CA GLY A 173 16.50 3.98 27.50
C GLY A 173 15.49 4.62 28.45
N ASN A 174 14.23 4.17 28.49
CA ASN A 174 13.19 4.79 29.32
C ASN A 174 12.80 3.96 30.55
N SER A 175 13.79 3.62 31.37
CA SER A 175 13.60 3.38 32.81
C SER A 175 14.23 4.55 33.57
N GLY A 176 13.55 5.70 33.58
CA GLY A 176 13.97 6.84 34.39
C GLY A 176 13.68 8.22 33.82
N SER A 177 12.41 8.54 33.56
CA SER A 177 11.99 9.94 33.66
C SER A 177 10.61 10.03 34.28
N SER A 178 10.60 9.85 35.59
CA SER A 178 9.55 10.35 36.47
C SER A 178 10.26 11.05 37.62
N SER A 179 10.30 12.39 37.57
CA SER A 179 9.99 13.30 38.70
C SER A 179 10.49 14.74 38.46
N THR A 180 9.51 15.63 38.32
CA THR A 180 9.36 16.96 38.95
C THR A 180 10.50 18.00 38.92
N ALA A 181 10.23 19.12 38.26
CA ALA A 181 10.41 20.44 38.87
C ALA A 181 9.39 21.43 38.29
N ALA A 182 8.41 21.77 39.13
CA ALA A 182 7.60 22.95 38.97
C ALA A 182 8.50 24.19 39.04
N ALA A 183 8.37 25.09 38.07
CA ALA A 183 8.87 26.46 38.18
C ALA A 183 7.73 27.41 37.79
N SER A 184 7.02 27.87 38.80
CA SER A 184 6.21 29.08 38.77
C SER A 184 7.10 30.28 38.44
N GLN A 185 6.81 31.05 37.40
CA GLN A 185 7.20 32.47 37.32
C GLN A 185 6.08 33.30 36.66
N THR A 186 5.30 33.91 37.54
CA THR A 186 4.90 35.32 37.62
C THR A 186 5.00 36.20 36.36
N SER A 187 3.87 36.87 36.12
CA SER A 187 3.55 37.93 35.17
C SER A 187 4.39 39.22 35.25
N ALA A 188 4.65 39.85 34.10
CA ALA A 188 4.66 41.31 33.87
C ALA A 188 4.75 41.56 32.34
N ALA A 189 3.68 42.02 31.69
CA ALA A 189 3.27 43.42 31.49
C ALA A 189 3.76 44.02 30.16
N ALA A 190 2.82 44.68 29.48
CA ALA A 190 2.86 45.21 28.12
C ALA A 190 3.86 46.36 27.91
N THR A 191 4.21 46.66 26.64
CA THR A 191 3.86 47.93 25.95
C THR A 191 4.36 47.94 24.49
N SER A 192 3.41 48.30 23.62
CA SER A 192 3.41 48.86 22.26
C SER A 192 4.72 49.39 21.64
N ALA A 193 4.93 49.12 20.34
CA ALA A 193 4.62 50.06 19.23
C ALA A 193 5.56 49.91 17.99
N THR A 194 4.95 50.13 16.82
CA THR A 194 5.49 50.78 15.61
C THR A 194 5.94 49.90 14.43
N SER A 195 4.98 49.73 13.50
CA SER A 195 5.01 50.10 12.08
C SER A 195 6.30 49.94 11.26
N ALA A 196 6.22 49.16 10.16
CA ALA A 196 6.55 49.65 8.82
C ALA A 196 6.03 48.68 7.74
N ALA A 197 5.34 49.25 6.76
CA ALA A 197 4.84 48.61 5.56
C ALA A 197 5.97 48.27 4.58
N VAL A 198 5.77 47.22 3.76
CA VAL A 198 6.19 47.26 2.36
C VAL A 198 5.12 46.65 1.46
N THR A 199 4.83 47.45 0.45
CA THR A 199 3.80 47.37 -0.58
C THR A 199 4.37 46.71 -1.84
N SER A 200 3.45 46.20 -2.67
CA SER A 200 3.53 45.99 -4.14
C SER A 200 3.53 44.51 -4.54
N SER A 201 2.43 43.97 -5.04
CA SER A 201 1.77 44.22 -6.35
C SER A 201 2.57 43.66 -7.53
N ALA A 202 2.08 42.57 -8.11
CA ALA A 202 1.98 42.40 -9.56
C ALA A 202 0.93 41.33 -9.88
N ALA A 203 -0.20 41.80 -10.39
CA ALA A 203 -1.17 41.01 -11.14
C ALA A 203 -0.58 40.65 -12.51
N VAL A 204 -0.96 39.48 -13.04
CA VAL A 204 -1.18 39.33 -14.47
C VAL A 204 -2.49 38.57 -14.69
N THR A 205 -3.23 39.09 -15.66
CA THR A 205 -4.65 38.95 -15.89
C THR A 205 -4.86 38.40 -17.30
N SER A 206 -5.82 37.48 -17.43
CA SER A 206 -6.69 37.19 -18.60
C SER A 206 -6.13 36.56 -19.89
N ALA A 207 -6.78 35.47 -20.32
CA ALA A 207 -7.86 35.45 -21.35
C ALA A 207 -8.01 34.00 -21.88
N ALA A 208 -9.11 33.28 -21.60
CA ALA A 208 -10.41 33.28 -22.30
C ALA A 208 -10.38 32.69 -23.74
N THR A 209 -11.01 31.52 -23.96
CA THR A 209 -12.00 31.34 -25.05
C THR A 209 -12.86 30.08 -24.87
N THR A 210 -14.02 30.15 -25.51
CA THR A 210 -15.32 29.53 -25.26
C THR A 210 -15.65 28.42 -26.27
N ALA A 211 -16.50 27.44 -25.88
CA ALA A 211 -17.58 26.77 -26.64
C ALA A 211 -17.77 25.35 -26.04
N GLY A 212 -18.94 24.88 -25.61
CA GLY A 212 -20.30 25.17 -26.03
C GLY A 212 -20.82 23.99 -26.86
N THR A 213 -21.31 22.90 -26.23
CA THR A 213 -22.23 21.97 -26.91
C THR A 213 -23.19 21.28 -25.94
N THR A 214 -24.45 21.63 -26.15
CA THR A 214 -25.77 21.13 -25.80
C THR A 214 -25.95 19.61 -25.56
N LEU A 215 -26.82 19.32 -24.59
CA LEU A 215 -27.38 18.03 -24.16
C LEU A 215 -28.25 17.36 -25.24
N VAL A 216 -28.19 16.02 -25.32
CA VAL A 216 -29.29 15.19 -25.84
C VAL A 216 -29.49 13.96 -24.92
N PRO A 217 -30.71 13.66 -24.46
CA PRO A 217 -30.99 12.51 -23.58
C PRO A 217 -31.09 11.20 -24.39
N ILE A 218 -30.46 10.13 -23.90
CA ILE A 218 -30.54 8.79 -24.49
C ILE A 218 -31.48 7.92 -23.63
N PRO A 219 -32.46 7.23 -24.23
CA PRO A 219 -33.48 6.47 -23.52
C PRO A 219 -32.97 5.17 -22.90
N THR A 220 -33.55 4.87 -21.75
CA THR A 220 -33.56 3.62 -20.99
C THR A 220 -34.20 2.47 -21.79
N PRO A 221 -33.53 1.32 -21.96
CA PRO A 221 -34.21 0.05 -22.20
C PRO A 221 -34.41 -0.74 -20.89
N ALA A 222 -35.61 -1.27 -20.75
CA ALA A 222 -36.17 -2.03 -19.64
C ALA A 222 -35.63 -3.50 -19.59
N PRO A 223 -36.00 -4.30 -18.57
CA PRO A 223 -35.25 -5.48 -18.13
C PRO A 223 -35.58 -6.74 -18.95
N GLY A 224 -34.52 -7.45 -19.35
CA GLY A 224 -34.60 -8.81 -19.89
C GLY A 224 -34.42 -9.84 -18.80
N THR A 225 -35.51 -10.49 -18.41
CA THR A 225 -35.56 -11.76 -17.68
C THR A 225 -35.01 -12.87 -18.57
N ASN A 226 -33.97 -13.57 -18.13
CA ASN A 226 -33.74 -14.95 -18.57
C ASN A 226 -33.08 -15.73 -17.42
N GLY A 227 -33.89 -16.56 -16.77
CA GLY A 227 -33.41 -17.58 -15.85
C GLY A 227 -32.72 -18.68 -16.63
N THR A 228 -31.55 -19.10 -16.14
CA THR A 228 -31.06 -20.45 -16.40
C THR A 228 -30.39 -20.95 -15.13
N THR A 229 -31.12 -21.83 -14.46
CA THR A 229 -30.68 -22.75 -13.42
C THR A 229 -29.49 -23.57 -13.94
N GLY A 230 -28.29 -23.21 -13.50
CA GLY A 230 -27.05 -23.96 -13.70
C GLY A 230 -26.58 -24.55 -12.37
N VAL A 231 -26.77 -25.85 -12.23
CA VAL A 231 -26.40 -26.69 -11.08
C VAL A 231 -24.89 -26.58 -10.78
N PRO A 232 -24.45 -26.36 -9.52
CA PRO A 232 -23.03 -26.47 -9.19
C PRO A 232 -22.60 -27.95 -9.20
N PRO A 233 -21.43 -28.31 -9.77
CA PRO A 233 -20.87 -29.64 -9.61
C PRO A 233 -20.47 -29.89 -8.13
N PRO A 234 -20.60 -31.12 -7.61
CA PRO A 234 -20.17 -31.43 -6.26
C PRO A 234 -18.66 -31.23 -6.13
N VAL A 235 -18.24 -30.39 -5.18
CA VAL A 235 -16.85 -30.33 -4.74
C VAL A 235 -16.48 -31.67 -4.10
N THR A 236 -15.67 -32.45 -4.81
CA THR A 236 -15.02 -33.65 -4.29
C THR A 236 -14.06 -33.23 -3.18
N ALA A 237 -14.43 -33.53 -1.95
CA ALA A 237 -13.56 -33.51 -0.79
C ALA A 237 -12.43 -34.54 -0.99
N GLY A 238 -11.29 -34.07 -1.48
CA GLY A 238 -10.04 -34.82 -1.53
C GLY A 238 -9.34 -34.74 -0.18
N ALA A 239 -9.33 -35.88 0.52
CA ALA A 239 -8.61 -36.09 1.76
C ALA A 239 -7.09 -36.03 1.58
N ALA A 240 -6.42 -35.54 2.62
CA ALA A 240 -5.10 -35.90 3.11
C ALA A 240 -3.91 -35.94 2.12
N PHE A 241 -2.94 -35.05 2.35
CA PHE A 241 -1.56 -35.50 2.52
C PHE A 241 -0.86 -34.65 3.58
N MET A 242 -0.78 -35.20 4.79
CA MET A 242 0.16 -34.74 5.79
C MET A 242 1.57 -35.01 5.26
N ALA A 243 2.39 -33.98 5.13
CA ALA A 243 3.83 -34.11 5.02
C ALA A 243 4.46 -33.89 6.41
N PRO A 244 5.35 -34.76 6.88
CA PRO A 244 5.92 -34.68 8.22
C PRO A 244 6.88 -33.50 8.35
N ALA A 245 6.81 -32.86 9.52
CA ALA A 245 7.80 -31.95 10.03
C ALA A 245 9.16 -32.64 10.15
N GLY A 246 10.22 -32.01 9.64
CA GLY A 246 11.59 -32.38 9.97
C GLY A 246 12.60 -32.08 8.86
N ALA A 247 13.24 -30.92 8.92
CA ALA A 247 14.69 -30.74 8.72
C ALA A 247 15.05 -29.25 8.78
N LEU A 248 15.47 -28.80 9.97
CA LEU A 248 16.39 -27.69 10.14
C LEU A 248 17.72 -28.08 9.50
N VAL A 249 18.16 -27.37 8.46
CA VAL A 249 19.58 -27.31 8.10
C VAL A 249 19.98 -25.84 7.98
N LEU A 250 20.57 -25.36 9.07
CA LEU A 250 21.47 -24.22 9.10
C LEU A 250 22.75 -24.59 8.35
N ALA A 251 23.04 -23.90 7.25
CA ALA A 251 24.38 -23.86 6.68
C ALA A 251 24.82 -22.39 6.57
N VAL A 252 25.49 -21.95 7.63
CA VAL A 252 26.35 -20.76 7.63
C VAL A 252 27.58 -21.12 6.81
N ALA A 253 27.87 -20.36 5.74
CA ALA A 253 29.17 -20.35 5.10
C ALA A 253 29.60 -18.91 4.84
N ALA A 254 30.63 -18.50 5.56
CA ALA A 254 31.38 -17.29 5.37
C ALA A 254 32.33 -17.41 4.16
N ALA A 255 32.43 -16.35 3.38
CA ALA A 255 33.57 -15.94 2.56
C ALA A 255 33.28 -14.46 2.19
N LEU A 256 33.99 -13.42 2.65
CA LEU A 256 35.42 -13.13 2.53
C LEU A 256 35.96 -13.45 1.14
N LEU A 257 35.68 -12.54 0.19
CA LEU A 257 36.67 -11.82 -0.62
C LEU A 257 36.07 -10.51 -1.12
#